data_AF-A0A0G1FC96-F1
#
_entry.id   AF-A0A0G1FC96-F1
#
_cell.length_a   1.000
_cell.length_b   1.000
_cell.length_c   1.000
_cell.angle_alpha   90.00
_cell.angle_beta   90.00
_cell.angle_gamma   90.00
#
_symmetry.space_group_name_H-M   'P 1'
#
loop_
_entity.id
_entity.type
_entity.pdbx_description
1 polymer ?
#
loop_
_entity_poly.entity_id
_entity_poly.type
_entity_poly.pdbx_seq_one_letter_code
_entity_poly.pdbx_strand_id
1 'polypeptide(L)'
;QETARVLIDAAVTGRMDYLRGLKENVIIGRLIPAGTGSGELKDRLAVAMEEFRAQEAVRAEETARMAAAAAEAAAIAQAEAEAMAASLGAISEHSAVEES
;
A
#
# COMPACT_ATOMS: atom_id res chain seq x y z
N GLN A 1 43.86 25.27 -12.89
CA GLN A 1 42.61 26.06 -12.82
C GLN A 1 42.76 27.26 -13.74
N GLU A 2 41.73 27.62 -14.50
CA GLU A 2 41.71 28.81 -15.38
C GLU A 2 40.41 29.63 -15.18
N THR A 3 40.01 29.87 -13.93
CA THR A 3 38.70 30.44 -13.58
C THR A 3 38.45 31.81 -14.23
N ALA A 4 39.44 32.72 -14.21
CA ALA A 4 39.30 34.05 -14.79
C ALA A 4 39.05 34.01 -16.31
N ARG A 5 39.80 33.16 -17.03
CA ARG A 5 39.64 32.99 -18.49
C ARG A 5 38.25 32.44 -18.84
N VAL A 6 37.79 31.43 -18.11
CA VAL A 6 36.47 30.80 -18.33
C VAL A 6 35.34 31.80 -18.08
N LEU A 7 35.44 32.65 -17.06
CA LEU A 7 34.44 33.67 -16.76
C LEU A 7 34.41 34.78 -17.83
N ILE A 8 35.57 35.24 -18.30
CA ILE A 8 35.65 36.27 -19.36
C ILE A 8 35.03 35.75 -20.66
N ASP A 9 35.38 34.53 -21.08
CA ASP A 9 34.85 33.92 -22.29
C ASP A 9 33.32 33.74 -22.21
N ALA A 10 32.81 33.27 -21.08
CA ALA A 10 31.36 33.12 -20.86
C ALA A 10 30.64 34.48 -20.89
N ALA A 11 31.21 35.54 -20.32
CA ALA A 11 30.62 36.88 -20.31
C ALA A 11 30.58 37.51 -21.71
N VAL A 12 31.67 37.40 -22.48
CA VAL A 12 31.76 37.95 -23.85
C VAL A 12 30.85 37.19 -24.82
N THR A 13 30.73 35.87 -24.66
CA THR A 13 29.87 35.04 -25.52
C THR A 13 28.41 34.97 -25.07
N GLY A 14 28.06 35.54 -23.90
CA GLY A 14 26.72 35.46 -23.32
C GLY A 14 26.28 34.03 -22.99
N ARG A 15 27.22 33.16 -22.59
CA ARG A 15 26.96 31.74 -22.33
C ARG A 15 26.02 31.58 -21.14
N MET A 16 24.94 30.82 -21.32
CA MET A 16 24.01 30.47 -20.24
C MET A 16 24.29 29.08 -19.68
N ASP A 17 24.20 28.95 -18.36
CA ASP A 17 24.24 27.68 -17.64
C ASP A 17 22.80 27.25 -17.31
N TYR A 18 22.44 26.04 -17.74
CA TYR A 18 21.11 25.47 -17.53
C TYR A 18 21.02 24.61 -16.26
N LEU A 19 22.06 24.59 -15.42
CA LEU A 19 22.13 23.86 -14.14
C LEU A 19 21.76 22.38 -14.29
N ARG A 20 22.27 21.74 -15.34
CA ARG A 20 22.03 20.30 -15.58
C ARG A 20 23.07 19.43 -14.90
N GLY A 21 24.21 19.98 -14.50
CA GLY A 21 25.31 19.27 -13.89
C GLY A 21 25.23 19.18 -12.37
N LEU A 22 25.98 18.24 -11.80
CA LEU A 22 26.09 18.08 -10.35
C LEU A 22 26.78 19.29 -9.70
N LYS A 23 27.95 19.67 -10.22
CA LYS A 23 28.79 20.72 -9.60
C LYS A 23 28.10 22.09 -9.61
N GLU A 24 27.44 22.44 -10.70
CA GLU A 24 26.72 23.71 -10.86
C GLU A 24 25.62 23.85 -9.80
N ASN A 25 24.81 22.80 -9.61
CA ASN A 25 23.76 22.78 -8.58
C ASN A 25 24.34 22.81 -7.16
N VAL A 26 25.46 22.14 -6.91
CA VAL A 26 26.15 22.20 -5.60
C VAL A 26 26.65 23.62 -5.31
N ILE A 27 27.25 24.28 -6.30
CA ILE A 27 27.78 25.64 -6.14
C ILE A 27 26.66 26.64 -5.86
N ILE A 28 25.49 26.48 -6.50
CA ILE A 28 24.32 27.36 -6.32
C ILE A 28 23.48 27.00 -5.08
N GLY A 29 23.63 25.79 -4.53
CA GLY A 29 22.88 25.31 -3.37
C GLY A 29 21.48 24.75 -3.70
N ARG A 30 21.25 24.32 -4.95
CA ARG A 30 20.03 23.62 -5.37
C ARG A 30 20.22 22.10 -5.23
N LEU A 31 19.11 21.37 -5.10
CA LEU A 31 19.10 19.91 -5.13
C LEU A 31 19.76 19.38 -6.41
N ILE A 32 20.75 18.51 -6.25
CA ILE A 32 21.49 17.91 -7.37
C ILE A 32 20.62 16.94 -8.17
N PRO A 33 20.84 16.77 -9.48
CA PRO A 33 20.11 15.81 -10.31
C PRO A 33 20.60 14.36 -10.12
N ALA A 34 20.70 13.91 -8.87
CA ALA A 34 21.09 12.55 -8.50
C ALA A 34 20.43 12.14 -7.17
N GLY A 35 20.32 10.82 -6.94
CA GLY A 35 19.67 10.26 -5.75
C GLY A 35 18.24 10.78 -5.60
N THR A 36 17.90 11.34 -4.44
CA THR A 36 16.59 11.92 -4.13
C THR A 36 16.22 13.14 -4.99
N GLY A 37 17.22 13.77 -5.64
CA GLY A 37 17.00 14.84 -6.59
C GLY A 37 16.80 14.39 -8.03
N SER A 38 16.91 13.09 -8.33
CA SER A 38 16.60 12.56 -9.65
C SER A 38 15.11 12.67 -9.96
N GLY A 39 14.77 13.28 -11.10
CA GLY A 39 13.39 13.33 -11.60
C GLY A 39 12.84 11.92 -11.86
N GLU A 40 13.63 11.07 -12.53
CA GLU A 40 13.23 9.69 -12.84
C GLU A 40 12.90 8.89 -11.56
N LEU A 41 13.70 9.03 -10.50
CA LEU A 41 13.43 8.34 -9.25
C LEU A 41 12.13 8.82 -8.60
N LYS A 42 11.86 10.13 -8.65
CA LYS A 42 10.61 10.71 -8.12
C LYS A 42 9.39 10.19 -8.88
N ASP A 43 9.47 10.15 -10.20
CA ASP A 43 8.38 9.68 -11.04
C ASP A 43 8.10 8.20 -10.79
N ARG A 44 9.16 7.37 -10.72
CA ARG A 44 9.03 5.93 -10.40
C ARG A 44 8.46 5.70 -9.00
N LEU A 45 8.87 6.49 -8.02
CA LEU A 45 8.35 6.37 -6.66
C LEU A 45 6.87 6.78 -6.59
N ALA A 46 6.46 7.82 -7.33
CA ALA A 46 5.07 8.26 -7.38
C ALA A 46 4.16 7.15 -7.94
N VAL A 47 4.56 6.51 -9.05
CA VAL A 47 3.83 5.38 -9.63
C VAL A 47 3.77 4.20 -8.64
N ALA A 48 4.91 3.81 -8.06
CA ALA A 48 4.94 2.70 -7.11
C ALA A 48 4.06 2.94 -5.87
N MET A 49 4.02 4.18 -5.37
CA MET A 49 3.15 4.55 -4.26
C MET A 49 1.66 4.49 -4.65
N GLU A 50 1.31 4.89 -5.86
CA GLU A 50 -0.06 4.81 -6.37
C GLU A 50 -0.50 3.35 -6.53
N GLU A 51 0.33 2.51 -7.14
CA GLU A 51 0.08 1.07 -7.29
C GLU A 51 -0.08 0.38 -5.94
N PHE A 52 0.81 0.69 -4.98
CA PHE A 52 0.73 0.12 -3.64
C PHE A 52 -0.59 0.49 -2.95
N ARG A 53 -0.99 1.76 -3.01
CA ARG A 53 -2.27 2.22 -2.46
C ARG A 53 -3.46 1.51 -3.11
N ALA A 54 -3.43 1.32 -4.42
CA ALA A 54 -4.48 0.59 -5.13
C ALA A 54 -4.56 -0.88 -4.70
N GLN A 55 -3.42 -1.54 -4.55
CA GLN A 55 -3.35 -2.93 -4.07
C GLN A 55 -3.86 -3.07 -2.64
N GLU A 56 -3.52 -2.13 -1.76
CA GLU A 56 -4.02 -2.13 -0.38
C GLU A 56 -5.54 -1.96 -0.31
N ALA A 57 -6.11 -1.08 -1.14
CA ALA A 57 -7.56 -0.90 -1.21
C ALA A 57 -8.28 -2.20 -1.65
N VAL A 58 -7.80 -2.84 -2.71
CA VAL A 58 -8.35 -4.12 -3.19
C VAL A 58 -8.22 -5.20 -2.11
N ARG A 59 -7.06 -5.29 -1.47
CA ARG A 59 -6.83 -6.27 -0.40
C ARG A 59 -7.72 -6.01 0.81
N ALA A 60 -7.92 -4.76 1.18
CA ALA A 60 -8.82 -4.40 2.28
C ALA A 60 -10.26 -4.82 1.97
N GLU A 61 -10.75 -4.56 0.75
CA GLU A 61 -12.07 -5.01 0.30
C GLU A 61 -12.21 -6.53 0.31
N GLU A 62 -11.22 -7.25 -0.21
CA GLU A 62 -11.20 -8.72 -0.20
C GLU A 62 -11.19 -9.29 1.21
N THR A 63 -10.35 -8.74 2.10
CA THR A 63 -10.30 -9.20 3.51
C THR A 63 -11.61 -8.92 4.24
N ALA A 64 -12.24 -7.78 4.02
CA ALA A 64 -13.55 -7.48 4.58
C ALA A 64 -14.64 -8.44 4.05
N ARG A 65 -14.62 -8.74 2.75
CA ARG A 65 -15.55 -9.70 2.14
C ARG A 65 -15.35 -11.12 2.66
N MET A 66 -14.10 -11.56 2.80
CA MET A 66 -13.78 -12.88 3.37
C MET A 66 -14.19 -12.98 4.84
N ALA A 67 -13.96 -11.92 5.63
CA ALA A 67 -14.37 -11.88 7.03
C ALA A 67 -15.89 -11.94 7.18
N ALA A 68 -16.63 -11.21 6.34
CA ALA A 68 -18.10 -11.26 6.33
C ALA A 68 -18.63 -12.66 5.97
N ALA A 69 -18.08 -13.28 4.93
CA ALA A 69 -18.47 -14.63 4.51
C ALA A 69 -18.13 -15.69 5.59
N ALA A 70 -16.98 -15.56 6.27
CA ALA A 70 -16.60 -16.45 7.35
C ALA A 70 -17.53 -16.32 8.57
N ALA A 71 -17.95 -15.09 8.91
CA ALA A 71 -18.92 -14.86 9.98
C ALA A 71 -20.28 -15.47 9.66
N GLU A 72 -20.76 -15.35 8.42
CA GLU A 72 -22.01 -15.96 7.97
C GLU A 72 -21.96 -17.50 8.04
N ALA A 73 -20.86 -18.11 7.57
CA ALA A 73 -20.67 -19.56 7.66
C ALA A 73 -20.61 -20.07 9.12
N ALA A 74 -19.98 -19.31 10.03
CA ALA A 74 -19.92 -19.65 11.45
C ALA A 74 -21.32 -19.59 12.11
N ALA A 75 -22.14 -18.61 11.74
CA ALA A 75 -23.51 -18.48 12.25
C ALA A 75 -24.40 -19.65 11.79
N ILE A 76 -24.28 -20.08 10.53
CA ILE A 76 -25.02 -21.24 10.01
C ILE A 76 -24.61 -22.51 10.78
N ALA A 77 -23.30 -22.73 10.97
CA ALA A 77 -22.80 -23.90 11.69
C ALA A 77 -23.26 -23.92 13.18
N GLN A 78 -23.34 -22.77 13.83
CA GLN A 78 -23.88 -22.66 15.19
C GLN A 78 -25.38 -23.00 15.25
N ALA A 79 -26.18 -22.47 14.31
CA ALA A 79 -27.61 -22.76 14.24
C ALA A 79 -27.90 -24.25 13.98
N GLU A 80 -27.10 -24.89 13.10
CA GLU A 80 -27.20 -26.33 12.85
C GLU A 80 -26.83 -27.15 14.09
N ALA A 81 -25.79 -26.77 14.84
CA ALA A 81 -25.39 -27.44 16.07
C ALA A 81 -26.46 -27.33 17.17
N GLU A 82 -27.07 -26.14 17.34
CA GLU A 82 -28.17 -25.93 18.29
C GLU A 82 -29.42 -26.74 17.91
N ALA A 83 -29.77 -26.79 16.63
CA ALA A 83 -30.90 -27.59 16.15
C ALA A 83 -30.69 -29.10 16.40
N MET A 84 -29.45 -29.59 16.19
CA MET A 84 -29.11 -30.99 16.46
C MET A 84 -29.21 -31.32 17.96
N ALA A 85 -28.72 -30.42 18.83
CA ALA A 85 -28.82 -30.59 20.29
C ALA A 85 -30.28 -30.59 20.78
N ALA A 86 -31.14 -29.71 20.24
CA ALA A 86 -32.56 -29.66 20.59
C ALA A 86 -33.31 -30.95 20.19
N SER A 87 -32.96 -31.55 19.05
CA SER A 87 -33.56 -32.80 18.59
C SER A 87 -33.21 -34.03 19.47
N LEU A 88 -32.01 -34.06 20.05
CA LEU A 88 -31.56 -35.11 20.97
C LEU A 88 -32.21 -34.98 22.36
N GLY A 89 -32.43 -33.76 22.85
CA GLY A 89 -33.11 -33.51 24.12
C GLY A 89 -34.56 -34.03 24.12
N ALA A 90 -35.29 -33.84 23.01
CA ALA A 90 -36.68 -34.27 22.86
C ALA A 90 -36.87 -35.81 22.92
N ILE A 91 -35.83 -36.60 22.60
CA ILE A 91 -35.90 -38.07 22.66
C ILE A 91 -35.79 -38.58 24.11
N SER A 92 -35.12 -37.83 25.00
CA SER A 92 -34.94 -38.23 26.40
C SER A 92 -36.17 -38.04 27.30
N GLU A 93 -37.15 -37.22 26.90
CA GLU A 93 -38.38 -37.02 27.69
C GLU A 93 -39.42 -38.13 27.44
N HIS A 94 -39.32 -38.89 26.35
CA HIS A 94 -40.28 -39.95 26.04
C HIS A 94 -39.95 -41.29 26.71
N SER A 95 -38.71 -41.52 27.15
CA SER A 95 -38.32 -42.75 27.85
C SER A 95 -38.63 -42.74 29.36
N ALA A 96 -39.18 -41.64 29.90
CA ALA A 96 -39.46 -41.51 31.34
C ALA A 96 -40.91 -41.87 31.74
N VAL A 97 -41.77 -42.28 30.79
CA VAL A 97 -43.21 -42.54 31.05
C VAL A 97 -43.61 -44.03 31.03
N GLU A 98 -42.69 -44.96 30.74
CA GLU A 98 -43.01 -46.41 30.63
C GLU A 98 -42.43 -47.31 31.74
N GLU A 99 -42.20 -46.80 32.95
CA GLU A 99 -42.09 -47.65 34.14
C GLU A 99 -43.07 -47.19 35.24
N SER A 100 -44.28 -47.73 35.21
CA SER A 100 -45.18 -47.84 36.36
C SER A 100 -45.92 -49.16 36.31
#